data_AF-A0A0N4UA92-F1
#
_entry.id   AF-A0A0N4UA92-F1
#
_cell.length_a   1.000
_cell.length_b   1.000
_cell.length_c   1.000
_cell.angle_alpha   90.00
_cell.angle_beta   90.00
_cell.angle_gamma   90.00
#
_symmetry.space_group_name_H-M   'P 1'
#
loop_
_entity.id
_entity.type
_entity.pdbx_description
1 polymer ?
#
loop_
_entity_poly.entity_id
_entity_poly.type
_entity_poly.pdbx_seq_one_letter_code
_entity_poly.pdbx_strand_id
1 'polypeptide(L)'
;MYIAPAVIFIIQYFCLAENPCTNGGKWISHDCTTTNDCKLRTISAVQCLNNECCTVPQLTCENGGMAIAAGCEETTECLPFATTQVACLKNLCCTVPQQCPDGGKLVGLECTNTPSCIPLSGGCPVTCITGMCCAYPYPLRKI
;
A
#
# COMPACT_ATOMS: atom_id res chain seq x y z
N MET A 1 -0.56 46.50 52.27
CA MET A 1 0.61 45.62 52.12
C MET A 1 0.10 44.23 51.76
N TYR A 2 -0.09 43.96 50.46
CA TYR A 2 -0.27 42.63 49.85
C TYR A 2 -0.21 42.86 48.34
N ILE A 3 0.99 42.82 47.77
CA ILE A 3 1.17 42.81 46.31
C ILE A 3 1.13 41.35 45.87
N ALA A 4 0.00 40.92 45.32
CA ALA A 4 -0.08 39.61 44.68
C ALA A 4 0.86 39.64 43.47
N PRO A 5 1.88 38.75 43.38
CA PRO A 5 2.77 38.72 42.25
C PRO A 5 1.95 38.31 41.02
N ALA A 6 1.83 39.22 40.06
CA ALA A 6 1.21 38.94 38.77
C ALA A 6 2.06 37.86 38.08
N VAL A 7 1.61 36.61 38.13
CA VAL A 7 2.20 35.51 37.38
C VAL A 7 1.87 35.76 35.92
N ILE A 8 2.84 36.32 35.19
CA ILE A 8 2.74 36.56 33.76
C ILE A 8 2.88 35.19 33.07
N PHE A 9 1.75 34.61 32.68
CA PHE A 9 1.72 33.44 31.81
C PHE A 9 2.07 33.89 30.39
N ILE A 10 3.33 33.69 29.99
CA ILE A 10 3.75 33.84 28.59
C ILE A 10 3.20 32.61 27.85
N ILE A 11 2.03 32.76 27.24
CA ILE A 11 1.46 31.74 26.33
C ILE A 11 2.30 31.78 25.06
N GLN A 12 3.32 30.94 25.00
CA GLN A 12 4.12 30.75 23.80
C GLN A 12 3.25 29.97 22.79
N TYR A 13 2.70 30.68 21.81
CA TYR A 13 2.00 30.10 20.67
C TYR A 13 3.00 29.34 19.81
N PHE A 14 3.29 28.11 20.20
CA PHE A 14 3.95 27.19 19.28
C PHE A 14 2.93 26.90 18.17
N CYS A 15 3.20 27.37 16.95
CA CYS A 15 2.59 26.81 15.76
C CYS A 15 3.12 25.37 15.64
N LEU A 16 2.59 24.46 16.44
CA LEU A 16 2.70 23.04 16.19
C LEU A 16 1.88 22.82 14.93
N ALA A 17 2.54 22.87 13.77
CA ALA A 17 1.95 22.39 12.54
C ALA A 17 1.76 20.89 12.74
N GLU A 18 0.57 20.52 13.21
CA GLU A 18 0.17 19.12 13.29
C GLU A 18 0.24 18.56 11.88
N ASN A 19 0.88 17.41 11.74
CA ASN A 19 0.92 16.73 10.46
C ASN A 19 -0.51 16.28 10.14
N PRO A 20 -1.15 16.80 9.09
CA PRO A 20 -2.55 16.50 8.83
C PRO A 20 -2.75 15.05 8.32
N CYS A 21 -1.67 14.32 8.06
CA CYS A 21 -1.69 12.93 7.69
C CYS A 21 -1.97 12.01 8.89
N THR A 22 -3.23 11.62 9.06
CA THR A 22 -3.68 10.71 10.13
C THR A 22 -3.16 9.29 9.99
N ASN A 23 -2.63 8.91 8.82
CA ASN A 23 -2.03 7.60 8.58
C ASN A 23 -0.59 7.48 9.11
N GLY A 24 0.00 8.54 9.70
CA GLY A 24 1.41 8.55 10.13
C GLY A 24 2.42 8.74 8.99
N GLY A 25 1.94 9.01 7.78
CA GLY A 25 2.76 9.40 6.63
C GLY A 25 3.27 10.83 6.73
N LYS A 26 4.10 11.23 5.77
CA LYS A 26 4.55 12.63 5.60
C LYS A 26 3.57 13.37 4.71
N TRP A 27 3.24 14.59 5.10
CA TRP A 27 2.46 15.50 4.28
C TRP A 27 3.24 15.96 3.04
N ILE A 28 2.55 16.02 1.90
CA ILE A 28 3.11 16.42 0.60
C ILE A 28 2.45 17.70 0.08
N SER A 29 1.12 17.75 0.05
CA SER A 29 0.36 18.90 -0.46
C SER A 29 -1.10 18.84 -0.03
N HIS A 30 -1.79 19.98 -0.09
CA HIS A 30 -3.23 20.08 0.05
C HIS A 30 -3.95 19.97 -1.29
N ASP A 31 -5.28 19.89 -1.25
CA ASP A 31 -6.23 20.00 -2.35
C ASP A 31 -6.20 18.80 -3.30
N CYS A 32 -6.18 17.59 -2.74
CA CYS A 32 -6.47 16.37 -3.51
C CYS A 32 -7.94 16.00 -3.37
N THR A 33 -8.54 15.50 -4.44
CA THR A 33 -9.84 14.82 -4.41
C THR A 33 -9.65 13.31 -4.53
N THR A 34 -8.61 12.89 -5.26
CA THR A 34 -8.25 11.49 -5.46
C THR A 34 -6.76 11.30 -5.24
N THR A 35 -6.32 10.07 -4.96
CA THR A 35 -4.88 9.75 -4.83
C THR A 35 -4.10 10.09 -6.12
N ASN A 36 -4.76 10.12 -7.28
CA ASN A 36 -4.13 10.49 -8.56
C ASN A 36 -3.62 11.94 -8.58
N ASP A 37 -4.27 12.85 -7.85
CA ASP A 37 -3.86 14.26 -7.77
C ASP A 37 -2.49 14.41 -7.09
N CYS A 38 -2.14 13.46 -6.23
CA CYS A 38 -0.86 13.42 -5.51
C CYS A 38 0.28 12.89 -6.38
N LYS A 39 -0.02 12.10 -7.41
CA LYS A 39 0.97 11.41 -8.25
C LYS A 39 1.97 12.37 -8.90
N LEU A 40 1.51 13.55 -9.33
CA LEU A 40 2.37 14.52 -10.02
C LEU A 40 3.38 15.22 -9.10
N ARG A 41 3.23 15.08 -7.78
CA ARG A 41 3.97 15.84 -6.77
C ARG A 41 5.06 15.04 -6.07
N THR A 42 5.06 13.72 -6.25
CA THR A 42 6.04 12.83 -5.62
C THR A 42 6.14 11.50 -6.34
N ILE A 43 7.28 10.84 -6.18
CA ILE A 43 7.52 9.46 -6.62
C ILE A 43 7.27 8.43 -5.51
N SER A 44 7.00 8.90 -4.29
CA SER A 44 6.71 8.04 -3.15
C SER A 44 5.29 7.49 -3.24
N ALA A 45 5.03 6.37 -2.55
CA ALA A 45 3.67 5.87 -2.40
C ALA A 45 2.80 6.90 -1.70
N VAL A 46 1.63 7.20 -2.26
CA VAL A 46 0.74 8.29 -1.80
C VAL A 46 -0.69 7.85 -1.56
N GLN A 47 -1.40 8.65 -0.77
CA GLN A 47 -2.83 8.58 -0.54
C GLN A 47 -3.40 9.99 -0.41
N CYS A 48 -4.62 10.20 -0.90
CA CYS A 48 -5.40 11.38 -0.54
C CYS A 48 -6.21 11.12 0.74
N LEU A 49 -5.97 11.89 1.79
CA LEU A 49 -6.63 11.78 3.10
C LEU A 49 -7.15 13.15 3.52
N ASN A 50 -8.48 13.29 3.67
CA ASN A 50 -9.10 14.56 4.08
C ASN A 50 -8.61 15.77 3.25
N ASN A 51 -8.51 15.59 1.92
CA ASN A 51 -7.96 16.55 0.97
C ASN A 51 -6.46 16.83 1.08
N GLU A 52 -5.72 15.99 1.80
CA GLU A 52 -4.27 16.08 1.94
C GLU A 52 -3.57 14.90 1.27
N CYS A 53 -2.58 15.20 0.43
CA CYS A 53 -1.66 14.22 -0.10
C CYS A 53 -0.66 13.82 0.97
N CYS A 54 -0.69 12.55 1.32
CA CYS A 54 0.16 11.96 2.35
C CYS A 54 0.94 10.79 1.78
N THR A 55 2.18 10.58 2.23
CA THR A 55 2.89 9.35 1.89
C THR A 55 2.27 8.15 2.60
N VAL A 56 2.34 6.97 2.00
CA VAL A 56 1.96 5.72 2.67
C VAL A 56 3.16 5.22 3.48
N PRO A 57 3.03 5.01 4.81
CA PRO A 57 4.15 4.54 5.63
C PRO A 57 4.45 3.05 5.42
N GLN A 58 3.44 2.25 5.05
CA GLN A 58 3.62 0.85 4.66
C GLN A 58 4.06 0.78 3.21
N LEU A 59 5.30 0.33 2.98
CA LEU A 59 5.87 0.22 1.63
C LEU A 59 5.80 -1.20 1.06
N THR A 60 5.41 -2.18 1.87
CA THR A 60 5.33 -3.59 1.47
C THR A 60 3.91 -4.10 1.57
N CYS A 61 3.48 -4.81 0.53
CA CYS A 61 2.17 -5.43 0.45
C CYS A 61 2.20 -6.88 0.93
N GLU A 62 1.03 -7.43 1.24
CA GLU A 62 0.93 -8.82 1.72
C GLU A 62 1.32 -9.85 0.67
N ASN A 63 1.25 -9.52 -0.62
CA ASN A 63 1.75 -10.36 -1.70
C ASN A 63 3.29 -10.29 -1.85
N GLY A 64 3.99 -9.58 -0.96
CA GLY A 64 5.44 -9.31 -1.08
C GLY A 64 5.80 -8.23 -2.11
N GLY A 65 4.81 -7.60 -2.74
CA GLY A 65 5.00 -6.46 -3.62
C GLY A 65 5.32 -5.17 -2.88
N MET A 66 5.59 -4.11 -3.63
CA MET A 66 5.74 -2.76 -3.10
C MET A 66 4.41 -2.01 -3.19
N ALA A 67 4.05 -1.33 -2.11
CA ALA A 67 2.95 -0.38 -2.13
C ALA A 67 3.38 0.87 -2.88
N ILE A 68 2.57 1.31 -3.84
CA ILE A 68 2.84 2.48 -4.69
C ILE A 68 1.75 3.55 -4.59
N ALA A 69 0.59 3.21 -4.03
CA ALA A 69 -0.48 4.13 -3.67
C ALA A 69 -1.42 3.45 -2.67
N ALA A 70 -2.31 4.23 -2.05
CA ALA A 70 -3.38 3.72 -1.21
C ALA A 70 -4.72 4.41 -1.50
N GLY A 71 -5.80 3.79 -1.03
CA GLY A 71 -7.18 4.23 -1.23
C GLY A 71 -7.81 3.72 -2.53
N CYS A 72 -7.29 2.65 -3.13
CA CYS A 72 -7.97 2.00 -4.26
C CYS A 72 -9.11 1.11 -3.75
N GLU A 73 -10.18 1.01 -4.53
CA GLU A 73 -11.22 -0.02 -4.36
C GLU A 73 -11.07 -1.10 -5.45
N GLU A 74 -10.64 -0.68 -6.65
CA GLU A 74 -10.39 -1.54 -7.79
C GLU A 74 -8.93 -1.48 -8.28
N THR A 75 -8.49 -2.56 -8.91
CA THR A 75 -7.13 -2.64 -9.49
C THR A 75 -6.89 -1.60 -10.61
N THR A 76 -7.95 -1.20 -11.31
CA THR A 76 -7.91 -0.21 -12.40
C THR A 76 -7.45 1.16 -11.91
N GLU A 77 -7.73 1.52 -10.65
CA GLU A 77 -7.31 2.78 -10.02
C GLU A 77 -5.79 2.84 -9.77
N CYS A 78 -5.13 1.68 -9.74
CA CYS A 78 -3.69 1.58 -9.54
C CYS A 78 -2.88 1.75 -10.83
N LEU A 79 -3.53 1.59 -11.99
CA LEU A 79 -2.87 1.67 -13.30
C LEU A 79 -2.08 2.96 -13.51
N PRO A 80 -2.56 4.15 -13.09
CA PRO A 80 -1.78 5.37 -13.22
C PRO A 80 -0.44 5.29 -12.48
N PHE A 81 -0.34 4.63 -11.34
CA PHE A 81 0.88 4.62 -10.51
C PHE A 81 1.92 3.61 -10.97
N ALA A 82 1.57 2.73 -11.90
CA ALA A 82 2.33 1.53 -12.19
C ALA A 82 2.92 1.53 -13.60
N THR A 83 4.14 1.02 -13.72
CA THR A 83 4.74 0.62 -15.00
C THR A 83 4.74 -0.90 -15.18
N THR A 84 4.25 -1.63 -14.19
CA THR A 84 4.22 -3.09 -14.12
C THR A 84 2.84 -3.56 -13.68
N GLN A 85 2.63 -4.88 -13.63
CA GLN A 85 1.36 -5.44 -13.14
C GLN A 85 1.12 -5.05 -11.68
N VAL A 86 -0.10 -4.60 -11.41
CA VAL A 86 -0.55 -4.19 -10.09
C VAL A 86 -1.86 -4.86 -9.71
N ALA A 87 -2.13 -4.88 -8.41
CA ALA A 87 -3.39 -5.28 -7.83
C ALA A 87 -3.76 -4.29 -6.72
N CYS A 88 -5.05 -4.05 -6.54
CA CYS A 88 -5.55 -3.38 -5.34
C CYS A 88 -5.76 -4.43 -4.25
N LEU A 89 -4.95 -4.38 -3.18
CA LEU A 89 -4.98 -5.33 -2.06
C LEU A 89 -5.17 -4.56 -0.76
N LYS A 90 -6.27 -4.82 -0.02
CA LYS A 90 -6.57 -4.11 1.24
C LYS A 90 -6.49 -2.58 1.13
N ASN A 91 -7.01 -2.03 0.04
CA ASN A 91 -6.93 -0.61 -0.32
C ASN A 91 -5.51 -0.08 -0.61
N LEU A 92 -4.53 -0.95 -0.87
CA LEU A 92 -3.20 -0.58 -1.32
C LEU A 92 -3.00 -0.98 -2.78
N CYS A 93 -2.51 -0.06 -3.59
CA CYS A 93 -1.98 -0.39 -4.90
C CYS A 93 -0.63 -1.06 -4.73
N CYS A 94 -0.59 -2.33 -5.06
CA CYS A 94 0.56 -3.20 -4.84
C CYS A 94 1.12 -3.67 -6.18
N THR A 95 2.44 -3.60 -6.35
CA THR A 95 3.08 -4.32 -7.45
C THR A 95 2.88 -5.82 -7.28
N VAL A 96 2.72 -6.54 -8.38
CA VAL A 96 2.55 -8.00 -8.36
C VAL A 96 3.90 -8.63 -8.69
N PRO A 97 4.52 -9.38 -7.76
CA PRO A 97 5.71 -10.15 -8.05
C PRO A 97 5.46 -11.08 -9.22
N GLN A 98 6.28 -10.99 -10.26
CA GLN A 98 6.06 -11.72 -11.50
C GLN A 98 6.35 -13.22 -11.40
N GLN A 99 6.94 -13.68 -10.29
CA GLN A 99 7.35 -15.06 -10.10
C GLN A 99 7.09 -15.51 -8.68
N CYS A 100 6.60 -16.75 -8.55
CA CYS A 100 6.61 -17.46 -7.30
C CYS A 100 8.01 -18.02 -7.01
N PRO A 101 8.29 -18.41 -5.75
CA PRO A 101 9.50 -19.16 -5.43
C PRO A 101 9.70 -20.36 -6.36
N ASP A 102 10.95 -20.79 -6.54
CA ASP A 102 11.31 -21.99 -7.31
C ASP A 102 10.80 -22.01 -8.77
N GLY A 103 10.56 -20.84 -9.37
CA GLY A 103 10.12 -20.71 -10.76
C GLY A 103 8.63 -21.04 -10.98
N GLY A 104 7.83 -21.03 -9.91
CA GLY A 104 6.38 -21.17 -10.03
C GLY A 104 5.75 -19.99 -10.80
N LYS A 105 4.67 -20.28 -11.52
CA LYS A 105 3.87 -19.29 -12.24
C LYS A 105 2.78 -18.74 -11.31
N LEU A 106 2.71 -17.43 -11.18
CA LEU A 106 1.58 -16.78 -10.50
C LEU A 106 0.30 -16.97 -11.33
N VAL A 107 -0.75 -17.52 -10.71
CA VAL A 107 -2.05 -17.76 -11.36
C VAL A 107 -3.21 -17.07 -10.64
N GLY A 108 -2.97 -16.45 -9.49
CA GLY A 108 -3.99 -15.74 -8.72
C GLY A 108 -3.39 -15.02 -7.51
N LEU A 109 -4.18 -14.12 -6.93
CA LEU A 109 -3.84 -13.34 -5.73
C LEU A 109 -4.94 -13.52 -4.67
N GLU A 110 -4.66 -13.02 -3.48
CA GLU A 110 -5.56 -13.02 -2.31
C GLU A 110 -6.01 -14.42 -1.85
N CYS A 111 -5.18 -15.44 -2.05
CA CYS A 111 -5.46 -16.74 -1.47
C CYS A 111 -5.23 -16.72 0.04
N THR A 112 -6.13 -17.38 0.78
CA THR A 112 -5.95 -17.63 2.21
C THR A 112 -5.50 -19.07 2.49
N ASN A 113 -5.67 -19.96 1.51
CA ASN A 113 -5.28 -21.37 1.59
C ASN A 113 -5.07 -21.94 0.18
N THR A 114 -4.33 -23.06 0.09
CA THR A 114 -4.05 -23.71 -1.20
C THR A 114 -5.30 -24.16 -1.97
N PRO A 115 -6.35 -24.71 -1.32
CA PRO A 115 -7.57 -25.11 -2.02
C PRO A 115 -8.25 -24.00 -2.84
N SER A 116 -8.18 -22.73 -2.42
CA SER A 116 -8.76 -21.62 -3.20
C SER A 116 -8.07 -21.37 -4.54
N CYS A 117 -6.84 -21.87 -4.71
CA CYS A 117 -6.07 -21.74 -5.95
C CYS A 117 -6.37 -22.83 -6.98
N ILE A 118 -7.02 -23.93 -6.58
CA ILE A 118 -7.25 -25.10 -7.46
C ILE A 118 -8.00 -24.71 -8.74
N PRO A 119 -9.07 -23.90 -8.71
CA PRO A 119 -9.80 -23.52 -9.92
C PRO A 119 -8.96 -22.72 -10.92
N LEU A 120 -7.93 -22.01 -10.45
CA LEU A 120 -7.06 -21.14 -11.25
C LEU A 120 -5.88 -21.90 -11.87
N SER A 121 -5.62 -23.12 -11.39
CA SER A 121 -4.41 -23.88 -11.69
C SER A 121 -4.32 -24.41 -13.13
N GLY A 122 -5.45 -24.53 -13.82
CA GLY A 122 -5.51 -25.26 -15.10
C GLY A 122 -5.03 -26.73 -15.00
N GLY A 123 -5.12 -27.35 -13.81
CA GLY A 123 -4.67 -28.72 -13.56
C GLY A 123 -3.23 -28.87 -13.06
N CYS A 124 -2.48 -27.78 -12.91
CA CYS A 124 -1.14 -27.82 -12.31
C CYS A 124 -1.21 -27.91 -10.76
N PRO A 125 -0.22 -28.51 -10.08
CA PRO A 125 -0.04 -28.34 -8.65
C PRO A 125 0.01 -26.87 -8.28
N VAL A 126 -0.76 -26.51 -7.26
CA VAL A 126 -0.78 -25.15 -6.72
C VAL A 126 -0.43 -25.15 -5.25
N THR A 127 0.14 -24.04 -4.78
CA THR A 127 0.22 -23.72 -3.36
C THR A 127 -0.08 -22.23 -3.16
N CYS A 128 -0.66 -21.91 -2.00
CA CYS A 128 -0.85 -20.53 -1.58
C CYS A 128 0.38 -20.07 -0.75
N ILE A 129 1.13 -19.10 -1.27
CA ILE A 129 2.31 -18.53 -0.61
C ILE A 129 2.06 -17.05 -0.44
N THR A 130 1.92 -16.58 0.82
CA THR A 130 1.85 -15.14 1.11
C THR A 130 0.77 -14.43 0.27
N GLY A 131 -0.43 -15.00 0.20
CA GLY A 131 -1.53 -14.46 -0.62
C GLY A 131 -1.45 -14.75 -2.12
N MET A 132 -0.38 -15.37 -2.62
CA MET A 132 -0.21 -15.68 -4.05
C MET A 132 -0.53 -17.14 -4.35
N CYS A 133 -1.37 -17.37 -5.37
CA CYS A 133 -1.57 -18.70 -5.94
C CYS A 133 -0.46 -19.02 -6.92
N CYS A 134 0.39 -19.96 -6.55
CA CYS A 134 1.57 -20.36 -7.31
C CYS A 134 1.37 -21.73 -7.94
N ALA A 135 1.33 -21.80 -9.26
CA ALA A 135 1.25 -23.03 -10.03
C ALA A 135 2.64 -23.50 -10.48
N TYR A 136 2.96 -24.77 -10.27
CA TYR A 136 4.24 -25.34 -10.67
C TYR A 136 4.03 -26.30 -11.84
N PRO A 137 4.61 -26.05 -13.02
CA PRO A 137 4.54 -27.01 -14.11
C PRO A 137 5.25 -28.30 -13.68
N TYR A 138 4.60 -29.45 -13.88
CA TYR A 138 5.26 -30.74 -13.69
C TYR A 138 6.40 -30.91 -14.71
N PRO A 139 7.45 -31.68 -14.37
CA PRO A 139 7.64 -32.41 -13.13
C PRO A 139 8.54 -31.65 -12.15
N LEU A 140 8.15 -31.60 -10.87
CA LEU A 140 8.95 -31.12 -9.75
C LEU A 140 10.42 -31.45 -10.01
N ARG A 141 11.25 -30.43 -10.27
CA ARG A 141 12.68 -30.60 -10.52
C ARG A 141 13.26 -31.27 -9.28
N LYS A 142 13.50 -32.59 -9.36
CA LYS A 142 14.28 -33.33 -8.37
C LYS A 142 15.62 -32.60 -8.22
N ILE A 143 15.88 -32.12 -7.01
CA ILE A 143 17.24 -31.84 -6.55
C ILE A 143 17.89 -33.18 -6.24
#